data_AF-A0A951L3V0-F1
#
_entry.id   AF-A0A951L3V0-F1
#
_cell.length_a   1.000
_cell.length_b   1.000
_cell.length_c   1.000
_cell.angle_alpha   90.00
_cell.angle_beta   90.00
_cell.angle_gamma   90.00
#
_symmetry.space_group_name_H-M   'P 1'
#
loop_
_entity.id
_entity.type
_entity.pdbx_description
1 polymer ?
#
loop_
_entity_poly.entity_id
_entity_poly.type
_entity_poly.pdbx_seq_one_letter_code
_entity_poly.pdbx_strand_id
1 'polypeptide(L)'
;GDGTPDEVRTIALDRHVGAVAPVAEGGYVLAAGHGFLFVDEAGSVRELAQPEAGRVDVRMNDGACDPQGRFWAGTMAYDESPGAGTLYRLELDGRCSTVLSGLTISNGIGWSPDGATMYLSDSGTGIVDAFDFDGLTGAISERRTLVHIDQPGVAPDGLTVDEHGHIWVALYGGWAVRRYGPDGSLRATVPIPAAQATSCAFGGADRRTLFVTTGRERLEEPALERQPDAGRVFSVTGLGARGPGGFPYCGRVRRAGTTR
;
A
#
# COMPACT_ATOMS: atom_id res chain seq x y z
N GLY A 1 9.04 -19.40 -18.18
CA GLY A 1 7.91 -18.61 -18.71
C GLY A 1 8.45 -17.32 -19.25
N ASP A 2 7.71 -16.69 -20.15
CA ASP A 2 7.94 -15.34 -20.71
C ASP A 2 7.80 -14.20 -19.69
N GLY A 3 7.67 -14.52 -18.39
CA GLY A 3 7.48 -13.57 -17.30
C GLY A 3 6.02 -13.20 -17.07
N THR A 4 5.08 -13.74 -17.85
CA THR A 4 3.65 -13.55 -17.64
C THR A 4 3.21 -14.27 -16.35
N PRO A 5 2.50 -13.59 -15.43
CA PRO A 5 1.91 -14.26 -14.27
C PRO A 5 0.86 -15.29 -14.73
N ASP A 6 0.90 -16.49 -14.15
CA ASP A 6 -0.17 -17.46 -14.36
C ASP A 6 -1.42 -17.00 -13.60
N GLU A 7 -2.53 -16.79 -14.30
CA GLU A 7 -3.82 -16.56 -13.64
C GLU A 7 -4.23 -17.84 -12.91
N VAL A 8 -4.17 -17.80 -11.58
CA VAL A 8 -4.62 -18.93 -10.75
C VAL A 8 -6.11 -18.83 -10.48
N ARG A 9 -6.63 -17.60 -10.27
CA ARG A 9 -8.03 -17.36 -9.91
C ARG A 9 -8.42 -15.88 -10.06
N THR A 10 -9.66 -15.65 -10.47
CA THR A 10 -10.32 -14.34 -10.43
C THR A 10 -11.51 -14.33 -9.44
N ILE A 11 -11.61 -13.29 -8.62
CA ILE A 11 -12.74 -13.01 -7.72
C ILE A 11 -13.23 -11.60 -8.01
N ALA A 12 -14.46 -11.47 -8.49
CA ALA A 12 -15.05 -10.17 -8.80
C ALA A 12 -15.70 -9.54 -7.57
N LEU A 13 -15.44 -8.24 -7.36
CA LEU A 13 -16.07 -7.42 -6.33
C LEU A 13 -16.79 -6.24 -6.99
N ASP A 14 -17.86 -5.77 -6.36
CA ASP A 14 -18.70 -4.66 -6.82
C ASP A 14 -18.16 -3.27 -6.44
N ARG A 15 -16.90 -3.20 -6.02
CA ARG A 15 -16.26 -1.99 -5.48
C ARG A 15 -14.76 -2.00 -5.77
N HIS A 16 -14.15 -0.82 -5.81
CA HIS A 16 -12.71 -0.68 -5.99
C HIS A 16 -11.95 -1.36 -4.85
N VAL A 17 -10.96 -2.19 -5.20
CA VAL A 17 -10.00 -2.78 -4.27
C VAL A 17 -8.75 -1.92 -4.28
N GLY A 18 -8.43 -1.33 -3.14
CA GLY A 18 -7.25 -0.49 -2.99
C GLY A 18 -6.03 -1.28 -2.52
N ALA A 19 -6.21 -2.20 -1.56
CA ALA A 19 -5.14 -3.02 -1.02
C ALA A 19 -5.61 -4.43 -0.64
N VAL A 20 -4.66 -5.37 -0.60
CA VAL A 20 -4.87 -6.77 -0.22
C VAL A 20 -3.68 -7.32 0.57
N ALA A 21 -3.95 -8.11 1.60
CA ALA A 21 -2.94 -8.85 2.34
C ALA A 21 -3.42 -10.28 2.66
N PRO A 22 -2.51 -11.26 2.75
CA PRO A 22 -2.87 -12.60 3.18
C PRO A 22 -3.33 -12.59 4.64
N VAL A 23 -4.23 -13.49 5.00
CA VAL A 23 -4.60 -13.75 6.41
C VAL A 23 -3.83 -14.97 6.90
N ALA A 24 -3.32 -14.93 8.13
CA ALA A 24 -2.49 -16.00 8.69
C ALA A 24 -3.21 -17.36 8.73
N GLU A 25 -4.53 -17.35 8.91
CA GLU A 25 -5.37 -18.56 8.91
C GLU A 25 -5.91 -18.97 7.53
N GLY A 26 -5.49 -18.29 6.46
CA GLY A 26 -5.95 -18.53 5.09
C GLY A 26 -6.97 -17.49 4.59
N GLY A 27 -7.02 -17.33 3.27
CA GLY A 27 -7.76 -16.26 2.61
C GLY A 27 -7.02 -14.91 2.62
N TYR A 28 -7.76 -13.85 2.35
CA TYR A 28 -7.24 -12.50 2.17
C TYR A 28 -8.07 -11.47 2.91
N VAL A 29 -7.40 -10.47 3.49
CA VAL A 29 -8.04 -9.23 3.95
C VAL A 29 -7.84 -8.16 2.88
N LEU A 30 -8.88 -7.39 2.61
CA LEU A 30 -8.88 -6.36 1.58
C LEU A 30 -9.31 -5.03 2.18
N ALA A 31 -8.72 -3.95 1.69
CA ALA A 31 -9.26 -2.60 1.82
C ALA A 31 -9.99 -2.28 0.50
N ALA A 32 -11.32 -2.21 0.54
CA ALA A 32 -12.13 -2.10 -0.65
C ALA A 32 -13.43 -1.31 -0.40
N GLY A 33 -13.81 -0.45 -1.34
CA GLY A 33 -14.95 0.47 -1.19
C GLY A 33 -14.81 1.31 0.09
N HIS A 34 -15.73 1.13 1.04
CA HIS A 34 -15.81 1.95 2.26
C HIS A 34 -15.17 1.31 3.50
N GLY A 35 -14.43 0.20 3.34
CA GLY A 35 -14.00 -0.57 4.48
C GLY A 35 -13.10 -1.77 4.21
N PHE A 36 -13.13 -2.67 5.18
CA PHE A 36 -12.34 -3.89 5.24
C PHE A 36 -13.21 -5.10 4.95
N LEU A 37 -12.73 -5.95 4.05
CA LEU A 37 -13.36 -7.21 3.68
C LEU A 37 -12.45 -8.39 4.00
N PHE A 38 -13.04 -9.55 4.17
CA PHE A 38 -12.38 -10.84 4.13
C PHE A 38 -12.87 -11.63 2.92
N VAL A 39 -11.96 -12.30 2.24
CA VAL A 39 -12.25 -13.24 1.16
C VAL A 39 -11.62 -14.58 1.51
N ASP A 40 -12.43 -15.63 1.64
CA ASP A 40 -11.94 -16.97 1.96
C ASP A 40 -11.37 -17.68 0.72
N GLU A 41 -10.80 -18.87 0.94
CA GLU A 41 -10.25 -19.71 -0.14
C GLU A 41 -11.32 -20.22 -1.12
N ALA A 42 -12.60 -20.21 -0.74
CA ALA A 42 -13.72 -20.51 -1.64
C ALA A 42 -14.21 -19.27 -2.39
N GLY A 43 -13.65 -18.08 -2.12
CA GLY A 43 -14.00 -16.80 -2.74
C GLY A 43 -15.26 -16.17 -2.16
N SER A 44 -15.75 -16.67 -1.02
CA SER A 44 -16.82 -16.02 -0.27
C SER A 44 -16.30 -14.73 0.34
N VAL A 45 -17.04 -13.65 0.11
CA VAL A 45 -16.70 -12.30 0.56
C VAL A 45 -17.50 -11.98 1.81
N ARG A 46 -16.89 -11.31 2.79
CA ARG A 46 -17.55 -10.86 4.00
C ARG A 46 -17.00 -9.53 4.47
N GLU A 47 -17.88 -8.63 4.92
CA GLU A 47 -17.44 -7.38 5.54
C GLU A 47 -16.90 -7.64 6.95
N LEU A 48 -15.76 -7.01 7.26
CA LEU A 48 -15.15 -7.00 8.60
C LEU A 48 -15.49 -5.71 9.34
N ALA A 49 -15.23 -4.56 8.72
CA ALA A 49 -15.56 -3.24 9.26
C ALA A 49 -15.75 -2.23 8.14
N GLN A 50 -16.73 -1.32 8.25
CA GLN A 50 -17.05 -0.32 7.22
C GLN A 50 -17.06 1.09 7.82
N PRO A 51 -15.88 1.67 8.14
CA PRO A 51 -15.79 2.96 8.82
C PRO A 51 -16.35 4.13 8.00
N GLU A 52 -16.43 4.02 6.68
CA GLU A 52 -16.97 5.06 5.79
C GLU A 52 -18.37 4.68 5.24
N ALA A 53 -19.08 3.76 5.90
CA ALA A 53 -20.41 3.36 5.45
C ALA A 53 -21.36 4.57 5.32
N GLY A 54 -22.02 4.67 4.17
CA GLY A 54 -22.95 5.77 3.85
C GLY A 54 -22.31 6.94 3.11
N ARG A 55 -20.98 6.99 2.99
CA ARG A 55 -20.29 7.87 2.05
C ARG A 55 -20.37 7.27 0.65
N VAL A 56 -20.31 8.14 -0.36
CA VAL A 56 -20.30 7.77 -1.79
C VAL A 56 -19.15 8.42 -2.55
N ASP A 57 -18.50 9.38 -1.91
CA ASP A 57 -17.46 10.26 -2.43
C ASP A 57 -16.05 9.79 -2.07
N VAL A 58 -15.91 8.76 -1.21
CA VAL A 58 -14.61 8.22 -0.78
C VAL A 58 -14.47 6.74 -1.11
N ARG A 59 -13.21 6.29 -1.19
CA ARG A 59 -12.85 4.88 -1.26
C ARG A 59 -11.60 4.59 -0.46
N MET A 60 -11.44 3.33 -0.06
CA MET A 60 -10.15 2.76 0.34
C MET A 60 -9.15 2.88 -0.81
N ASN A 61 -7.90 3.16 -0.46
CA ASN A 61 -6.76 3.22 -1.34
C ASN A 61 -5.70 2.24 -0.83
N ASP A 62 -4.47 2.67 -0.54
CA ASP A 62 -3.41 1.72 -0.17
C ASP A 62 -3.51 1.26 1.30
N GLY A 63 -2.81 0.17 1.60
CA GLY A 63 -2.78 -0.46 2.91
C GLY A 63 -1.82 -1.63 3.01
N ALA A 64 -1.34 -1.89 4.22
CA ALA A 64 -0.46 -3.00 4.53
C ALA A 64 -0.66 -3.49 5.97
N CYS A 65 -0.17 -4.69 6.27
CA CYS A 65 -0.15 -5.17 7.65
C CYS A 65 1.08 -4.65 8.39
N ASP A 66 0.88 -4.23 9.64
CA ASP A 66 1.99 -3.90 10.54
C ASP A 66 2.74 -5.18 11.00
N PRO A 67 3.92 -5.05 11.63
CA PRO A 67 4.67 -6.20 12.12
C PRO A 67 3.95 -7.04 13.20
N GLN A 68 2.85 -6.54 13.77
CA GLN A 68 2.00 -7.27 14.72
C GLN A 68 0.79 -7.94 14.05
N GLY A 69 0.65 -7.80 12.73
CA GLY A 69 -0.41 -8.40 11.94
C GLY A 69 -1.75 -7.65 12.00
N ARG A 70 -1.77 -6.38 12.41
CA ARG A 70 -2.95 -5.51 12.23
C ARG A 70 -2.97 -5.00 10.81
N PHE A 71 -4.14 -4.82 10.22
CA PHE A 71 -4.23 -4.33 8.84
C PHE A 71 -4.56 -2.83 8.82
N TRP A 72 -3.71 -2.06 8.17
CA TRP A 72 -3.83 -0.61 8.06
C TRP A 72 -4.20 -0.25 6.64
N ALA A 73 -5.17 0.64 6.46
CA ALA A 73 -5.53 1.14 5.14
C ALA A 73 -6.14 2.52 5.25
N GLY A 74 -5.84 3.36 4.27
CA GLY A 74 -6.36 4.72 4.24
C GLY A 74 -7.29 4.98 3.07
N THR A 75 -8.06 6.05 3.19
CA THR A 75 -9.04 6.48 2.20
C THR A 75 -8.58 7.69 1.41
N MET A 76 -9.29 7.94 0.32
CA MET A 76 -9.23 9.17 -0.46
C MET A 76 -10.63 9.50 -0.99
N ALA A 77 -10.87 10.78 -1.28
CA ALA A 77 -12.04 11.17 -2.07
C ALA A 77 -11.80 10.88 -3.57
N TYR A 78 -12.85 10.55 -4.30
CA TYR A 78 -12.79 10.31 -5.75
C TYR A 78 -12.37 11.55 -6.54
N ASP A 79 -12.74 12.74 -6.06
CA ASP A 79 -12.35 14.02 -6.65
C ASP A 79 -10.99 14.51 -6.14
N GLU A 80 -10.28 13.69 -5.35
CA GLU A 80 -8.97 13.98 -4.78
C GLU A 80 -8.97 15.23 -3.87
N SER A 81 -10.13 15.55 -3.27
CA SER A 81 -10.31 16.68 -2.34
C SER A 81 -9.29 16.69 -1.19
N PRO A 82 -8.56 17.81 -0.97
CA PRO A 82 -7.62 17.94 0.13
C PRO A 82 -8.24 17.68 1.51
N GLY A 83 -7.58 16.85 2.32
CA GLY A 83 -7.99 16.54 3.69
C GLY A 83 -9.18 15.58 3.83
N ALA A 84 -9.71 15.02 2.73
CA ALA A 84 -10.86 14.12 2.75
C ALA A 84 -10.51 12.66 3.11
N GLY A 85 -9.23 12.29 3.08
CA GLY A 85 -8.71 10.98 3.40
C GLY A 85 -8.48 10.75 4.89
N THR A 86 -8.67 9.50 5.31
CA THR A 86 -8.49 9.04 6.69
C THR A 86 -7.78 7.69 6.69
N LEU A 87 -6.77 7.54 7.55
CA LEU A 87 -6.09 6.28 7.83
C LEU A 87 -6.82 5.52 8.94
N TYR A 88 -7.13 4.26 8.66
CA TYR A 88 -7.77 3.33 9.58
C TYR A 88 -6.87 2.15 9.90
N ARG A 89 -7.15 1.52 11.04
CA ARG A 89 -6.54 0.27 11.47
C ARG A 89 -7.59 -0.74 11.89
N LEU A 90 -7.55 -1.90 11.25
CA LEU A 90 -8.29 -3.09 11.65
C LEU A 90 -7.46 -3.88 12.67
N GLU A 91 -7.99 -3.94 13.88
CA GLU A 91 -7.39 -4.62 15.03
C GLU A 91 -7.54 -6.13 14.97
N LEU A 92 -6.70 -6.83 15.73
CA LEU A 92 -6.70 -8.28 15.81
C LEU A 92 -8.01 -8.86 16.36
N ASP A 93 -8.75 -8.09 17.15
CA ASP A 93 -10.06 -8.48 17.68
C ASP A 93 -11.24 -8.14 16.75
N GLY A 94 -10.96 -7.54 15.59
CA GLY A 94 -11.93 -7.13 14.58
C GLY A 94 -12.47 -5.71 14.75
N ARG A 95 -12.07 -4.96 15.79
CA ARG A 95 -12.40 -3.53 15.90
C ARG A 95 -11.67 -2.73 14.83
N CYS A 96 -12.29 -1.66 14.35
CA CYS A 96 -11.66 -0.70 13.45
C CYS A 96 -11.51 0.64 14.18
N SER A 97 -10.33 1.25 14.08
CA SER A 97 -10.03 2.55 14.69
C SER A 97 -9.56 3.55 13.65
N THR A 98 -10.00 4.79 13.77
CA THR A 98 -9.40 5.93 13.07
C THR A 98 -8.05 6.23 13.69
N VAL A 99 -7.01 6.33 12.88
CA VAL A 99 -5.64 6.61 13.36
C VAL A 99 -5.19 8.02 13.00
N LEU A 100 -5.44 8.45 11.76
CA LEU A 100 -5.04 9.77 11.29
C LEU A 100 -6.08 10.29 10.29
N SER A 101 -6.60 11.50 10.51
CA SER A 101 -7.50 12.19 9.56
C SER A 101 -6.78 13.36 8.88
N GLY A 102 -7.41 13.92 7.85
CA GLY A 102 -6.88 15.09 7.14
C GLY A 102 -5.80 14.74 6.10
N LEU A 103 -5.76 13.49 5.65
CA LEU A 103 -4.96 13.09 4.48
C LEU A 103 -5.67 13.52 3.21
N THR A 104 -4.96 13.67 2.10
CA THR A 104 -5.58 13.91 0.79
C THR A 104 -5.76 12.59 0.04
N ILE A 105 -4.65 11.91 -0.26
CA ILE A 105 -4.64 10.59 -0.87
C ILE A 105 -3.74 9.69 -0.03
N SER A 106 -4.34 8.97 0.92
CA SER A 106 -3.56 8.00 1.73
C SER A 106 -3.03 6.90 0.83
N ASN A 107 -1.72 6.72 0.81
CA ASN A 107 -1.07 5.79 -0.10
C ASN A 107 -0.05 4.92 0.64
N GLY A 108 1.09 4.60 0.01
CA GLY A 108 2.18 3.81 0.55
C GLY A 108 2.37 3.89 2.07
N ILE A 109 2.36 2.73 2.71
CA ILE A 109 2.60 2.57 4.15
C ILE A 109 3.58 1.43 4.42
N GLY A 110 4.49 1.62 5.39
CA GLY A 110 5.49 0.62 5.75
C GLY A 110 6.15 0.90 7.09
N TRP A 111 6.93 -0.06 7.59
CA TRP A 111 7.59 0.04 8.89
C TRP A 111 9.10 -0.21 8.78
N SER A 112 9.87 0.45 9.64
CA SER A 112 11.30 0.21 9.78
C SER A 112 11.58 -1.24 10.23
N PRO A 113 12.75 -1.81 9.91
CA PRO A 113 13.08 -3.20 10.27
C PRO A 113 13.08 -3.50 11.77
N ASP A 114 13.35 -2.49 12.60
CA ASP A 114 13.28 -2.58 14.06
C ASP A 114 11.86 -2.40 14.62
N GLY A 115 10.88 -2.08 13.76
CA GLY A 115 9.49 -1.86 14.14
C GLY A 115 9.25 -0.61 14.99
N ALA A 116 10.16 0.36 14.99
CA ALA A 116 10.06 1.59 15.78
C ALA A 116 9.55 2.80 15.00
N THR A 117 9.53 2.75 13.67
CA THR A 117 9.08 3.84 12.80
C THR A 117 8.07 3.34 11.79
N MET A 118 6.96 4.08 11.62
CA MET A 118 6.03 3.91 10.51
C MET A 118 6.27 5.02 9.49
N TYR A 119 6.19 4.69 8.20
CA TYR A 119 6.22 5.62 7.08
C TYR A 119 4.88 5.63 6.37
N LEU A 120 4.42 6.81 5.95
CA LEU A 120 3.17 6.99 5.23
C LEU A 120 3.35 8.07 4.14
N SER A 121 2.98 7.77 2.91
CA SER A 121 2.89 8.75 1.84
C SER A 121 1.47 9.28 1.69
N ASP A 122 1.35 10.60 1.52
CA ASP A 122 0.15 11.26 1.05
C ASP A 122 0.42 11.86 -0.34
N SER A 123 -0.11 11.20 -1.38
CA SER A 123 0.15 11.57 -2.77
C SER A 123 -0.30 13.01 -3.08
N GLY A 124 -1.42 13.44 -2.47
CA GLY A 124 -1.98 14.76 -2.74
C GLY A 124 -1.17 15.92 -2.17
N THR A 125 -0.38 15.66 -1.12
CA THR A 125 0.54 16.67 -0.54
C THR A 125 1.97 16.53 -1.04
N GLY A 126 2.31 15.45 -1.75
CA GLY A 126 3.68 15.16 -2.18
C GLY A 126 4.60 14.70 -1.04
N ILE A 127 4.07 14.43 0.15
CA ILE A 127 4.86 14.18 1.36
C ILE A 127 4.90 12.69 1.69
N VAL A 128 6.08 12.23 2.10
CA VAL A 128 6.27 11.00 2.86
C VAL A 128 6.62 11.40 4.29
N ASP A 129 5.75 11.05 5.23
CA ASP A 129 5.97 11.27 6.66
C ASP A 129 6.54 10.03 7.34
N ALA A 130 7.26 10.26 8.43
CA ALA A 130 7.65 9.25 9.41
C ALA A 130 6.96 9.53 10.76
N PHE A 131 6.70 8.47 11.50
CA PHE A 131 6.08 8.49 12.82
C PHE A 131 6.82 7.53 13.73
N ASP A 132 6.96 7.90 15.00
CA ASP A 132 7.34 6.93 16.02
C ASP A 132 6.18 5.93 16.16
N PHE A 133 6.50 4.64 16.22
CA PHE A 133 5.52 3.55 16.24
C PHE A 133 5.73 2.66 17.46
N ASP A 134 4.68 2.52 18.27
CA ASP A 134 4.64 1.55 19.36
C ASP A 134 3.98 0.26 18.88
N GLY A 135 4.77 -0.80 18.65
CA GLY A 135 4.24 -2.08 18.20
C GLY A 135 3.23 -2.72 19.17
N LEU A 136 3.34 -2.49 20.48
CA LEU A 136 2.45 -3.10 21.47
C LEU A 136 1.03 -2.57 21.36
N THR A 137 0.88 -1.25 21.20
CA THR A 137 -0.43 -0.57 21.14
C THR A 137 -0.87 -0.23 19.72
N GLY A 138 0.08 -0.23 18.78
CA GLY A 138 -0.03 0.31 17.43
C GLY A 138 -0.06 1.84 17.38
N ALA A 139 0.16 2.55 18.50
CA ALA A 139 0.09 4.00 18.53
C ALA A 139 1.18 4.63 17.63
N ILE A 140 0.85 5.77 17.03
CA ILE A 140 1.78 6.60 16.28
C ILE A 140 1.92 7.97 16.96
N SER A 141 3.13 8.53 16.95
CA SER A 141 3.43 9.86 17.50
C SER A 141 4.55 10.55 16.71
N GLU A 142 4.88 11.79 17.08
CA GLU A 142 6.04 12.52 16.52
C GLU A 142 6.09 12.55 14.98
N ARG A 143 4.96 12.90 14.37
CA ARG A 143 4.85 13.07 12.91
C ARG A 143 5.92 14.05 12.42
N ARG A 144 6.71 13.61 11.45
CA ARG A 144 7.75 14.41 10.80
C ARG A 144 7.80 14.13 9.30
N THR A 145 7.99 15.17 8.50
CA THR A 145 8.23 15.02 7.08
C THR A 145 9.61 14.39 6.86
N LEU A 146 9.62 13.21 6.22
CA LEU A 146 10.85 12.53 5.82
C LEU A 146 11.30 13.02 4.45
N VAL A 147 10.38 13.10 3.50
CA VAL A 147 10.63 13.51 2.11
C VAL A 147 9.47 14.36 1.61
N HIS A 148 9.77 15.40 0.84
CA HIS A 148 8.81 16.14 0.05
C HIS A 148 9.17 16.03 -1.44
N ILE A 149 8.28 15.46 -2.25
CA ILE A 149 8.41 15.35 -3.70
C ILE A 149 7.83 16.63 -4.32
N ASP A 150 8.61 17.70 -4.28
CA ASP A 150 8.24 19.00 -4.85
C ASP A 150 8.54 19.05 -6.37
N GLN A 151 7.86 18.19 -7.12
CA GLN A 151 7.97 18.13 -8.57
C GLN A 151 6.57 18.14 -9.19
N PRO A 152 6.23 19.14 -10.03
CA PRO A 152 4.92 19.21 -10.67
C PRO A 152 4.58 17.93 -11.44
N GLY A 153 3.38 17.40 -11.19
CA GLY A 153 2.87 16.18 -11.84
C GLY A 153 3.50 14.88 -11.34
N VAL A 154 4.29 14.91 -10.26
CA VAL A 154 4.87 13.72 -9.64
C VAL A 154 4.43 13.62 -8.18
N ALA A 155 3.96 12.45 -7.77
CA ALA A 155 3.53 12.19 -6.41
C ALA A 155 4.17 10.90 -5.85
N PRO A 156 4.45 10.84 -4.53
CA PRO A 156 4.75 9.57 -3.89
C PRO A 156 3.48 8.70 -3.88
N ASP A 157 3.61 7.44 -4.28
CA ASP A 157 2.53 6.46 -4.35
C ASP A 157 2.84 5.32 -3.36
N GLY A 158 2.65 4.05 -3.71
CA GLY A 158 3.03 2.92 -2.85
C GLY A 158 4.52 2.86 -2.47
N LEU A 159 4.82 2.34 -1.28
CA LEU A 159 6.18 2.23 -0.75
C LEU A 159 6.48 0.89 -0.07
N THR A 160 7.76 0.56 0.09
CA THR A 160 8.25 -0.56 0.90
C THR A 160 9.58 -0.23 1.58
N VAL A 161 9.97 -0.97 2.62
CA VAL A 161 11.19 -0.72 3.40
C VAL A 161 12.11 -1.94 3.35
N ASP A 162 13.38 -1.76 3.00
CA ASP A 162 14.34 -2.88 2.91
C ASP A 162 15.01 -3.24 4.24
N GLU A 163 15.77 -4.35 4.24
CA GLU A 163 16.53 -4.88 5.39
C GLU A 163 17.55 -3.90 5.97
N HIS A 164 17.90 -2.83 5.25
CA HIS A 164 18.80 -1.77 5.70
C HIS A 164 18.08 -0.51 6.17
N GLY A 165 16.74 -0.53 6.24
CA GLY A 165 15.92 0.61 6.64
C GLY A 165 15.78 1.69 5.57
N HIS A 166 16.06 1.39 4.31
CA HIS A 166 15.79 2.33 3.22
C HIS A 166 14.35 2.22 2.73
N ILE A 167 13.76 3.37 2.42
CA ILE A 167 12.39 3.51 1.98
C ILE A 167 12.38 3.62 0.45
N TRP A 168 11.74 2.66 -0.21
CA TRP A 168 11.55 2.62 -1.66
C TRP A 168 10.16 3.13 -1.98
N VAL A 169 10.08 4.24 -2.71
CA VAL A 169 8.83 4.96 -3.01
C VAL A 169 8.61 4.95 -4.51
N ALA A 170 7.50 4.35 -4.97
CA ALA A 170 7.05 4.48 -6.35
C ALA A 170 6.59 5.92 -6.61
N LEU A 171 6.92 6.45 -7.79
CA LEU A 171 6.55 7.81 -8.16
C LEU A 171 5.53 7.80 -9.29
N TYR A 172 4.29 8.14 -8.96
CA TYR A 172 3.25 8.36 -9.95
C TYR A 172 3.58 9.60 -10.77
N GLY A 173 3.68 9.45 -12.10
CA GLY A 173 4.15 10.49 -13.03
C GLY A 173 5.68 10.64 -13.07
N GLY A 174 6.41 9.93 -12.22
CA GLY A 174 7.85 10.12 -12.01
C GLY A 174 8.77 9.17 -12.78
N TRP A 175 8.24 8.19 -13.53
CA TRP A 175 9.02 7.20 -14.30
C TRP A 175 10.05 6.43 -13.47
N ALA A 176 9.82 6.29 -12.16
CA ALA A 176 10.84 5.75 -11.27
C ALA A 176 10.28 5.21 -9.95
N VAL A 177 11.11 4.38 -9.31
CA VAL A 177 11.10 4.18 -7.86
C VAL A 177 12.33 4.88 -7.29
N ARG A 178 12.17 5.68 -6.22
CA ARG A 178 13.29 6.30 -5.51
C ARG A 178 13.55 5.60 -4.18
N ARG A 179 14.82 5.38 -3.86
CA ARG A 179 15.30 4.82 -2.59
C ARG A 179 15.82 5.95 -1.71
N TYR A 180 15.19 6.14 -0.55
CA TYR A 180 15.58 7.11 0.46
C TYR A 180 16.21 6.43 1.66
N GLY A 181 17.17 7.11 2.30
CA GLY A 181 17.66 6.71 3.62
C GLY A 181 16.62 6.99 4.72
N PRO A 182 16.81 6.42 5.92
CA PRO A 182 15.97 6.72 7.07
C PRO A 182 16.09 8.20 7.52
N ASP A 183 17.09 8.92 7.02
CA ASP A 183 17.30 10.36 7.17
C ASP A 183 16.61 11.20 6.07
N GLY A 184 15.86 10.56 5.15
CA GLY A 184 15.17 11.22 4.05
C GLY A 184 16.05 11.57 2.85
N SER A 185 17.36 11.28 2.91
CA SER A 185 18.26 11.60 1.78
C SER A 185 18.10 10.59 0.64
N LEU A 186 18.07 11.09 -0.60
CA LEU A 186 17.98 10.25 -1.79
C LEU A 186 19.27 9.43 -1.98
N ARG A 187 19.15 8.10 -2.05
CA ARG A 187 20.27 7.18 -2.24
C ARG A 187 20.36 6.63 -3.66
N ALA A 188 19.21 6.37 -4.28
CA ALA A 188 19.16 5.86 -5.64
C ALA A 188 17.82 6.16 -6.32
N THR A 189 17.84 6.17 -7.65
CA THR A 189 16.65 6.24 -8.51
C THR A 189 16.69 5.06 -9.47
N VAL A 190 15.65 4.24 -9.45
CA VAL A 190 15.46 3.11 -10.36
C VAL A 190 14.47 3.55 -11.44
N PRO A 191 14.91 3.69 -12.71
CA PRO A 191 14.01 4.06 -13.79
C PRO A 191 13.02 2.94 -14.10
N ILE A 192 11.77 3.31 -14.36
CA ILE A 192 10.68 2.41 -14.76
C ILE A 192 10.16 2.94 -16.11
N PRO A 193 10.03 2.09 -17.15
CA PRO A 193 9.62 2.53 -18.49
C PRO A 193 8.09 2.74 -18.58
N ALA A 194 7.48 3.26 -17.53
CA ALA A 194 6.12 3.72 -17.45
C ALA A 194 6.04 4.87 -16.43
N ALA A 195 5.39 5.96 -16.82
CA ALA A 195 5.31 7.20 -16.05
C ALA A 195 4.64 7.00 -14.68
N GLN A 196 3.56 6.22 -14.66
CA GLN A 196 2.69 6.03 -13.50
C GLN A 196 3.15 4.81 -12.69
N ALA A 197 4.33 4.84 -12.07
CA ALA A 197 4.71 3.81 -11.11
C ALA A 197 3.83 3.94 -9.86
N THR A 198 3.04 2.91 -9.54
CA THR A 198 1.98 2.99 -8.51
C THR A 198 2.37 2.38 -7.17
N SER A 199 3.15 1.29 -7.16
CA SER A 199 3.60 0.69 -5.90
C SER A 199 4.81 -0.18 -6.16
N CYS A 200 5.49 -0.58 -5.08
CA CYS A 200 6.59 -1.53 -5.18
C CYS A 200 6.68 -2.45 -3.97
N ALA A 201 7.04 -3.71 -4.21
CA ALA A 201 7.22 -4.71 -3.17
C ALA A 201 8.34 -5.67 -3.56
N PHE A 202 9.18 -6.03 -2.60
CA PHE A 202 10.19 -7.05 -2.79
C PHE A 202 9.56 -8.45 -2.75
N GLY A 203 9.96 -9.31 -3.68
CA GLY A 203 9.50 -10.68 -3.79
C GLY A 203 10.55 -11.60 -4.40
N GLY A 204 10.09 -12.77 -4.87
CA GLY A 204 10.96 -13.89 -5.22
C GLY A 204 11.37 -14.70 -4.00
N ALA A 205 11.91 -15.90 -4.23
CA ALA A 205 12.26 -16.84 -3.15
C ALA A 205 13.28 -16.25 -2.16
N ASP A 206 14.11 -15.31 -2.60
CA ASP A 206 15.10 -14.62 -1.78
C ASP A 206 14.66 -13.20 -1.36
N ARG A 207 13.49 -12.70 -1.79
CA ARG A 207 13.02 -11.33 -1.54
C ARG A 207 13.96 -10.23 -2.05
N ARG A 208 14.77 -10.49 -3.08
CA ARG A 208 15.71 -9.52 -3.66
C ARG A 208 15.26 -8.93 -4.99
N THR A 209 14.13 -9.37 -5.52
CA THR A 209 13.53 -8.80 -6.73
C THR A 209 12.50 -7.77 -6.33
N LEU A 210 12.65 -6.52 -6.77
CA LEU A 210 11.64 -5.49 -6.56
C LEU A 210 10.61 -5.57 -7.69
N PHE A 211 9.37 -5.92 -7.35
CA PHE A 211 8.24 -5.83 -8.26
C PHE A 211 7.64 -4.43 -8.19
N VAL A 212 7.28 -3.86 -9.34
CA VAL A 212 6.72 -2.51 -9.44
C VAL A 212 5.45 -2.57 -10.27
N THR A 213 4.32 -2.18 -9.69
CA THR A 213 3.06 -2.03 -10.42
C THR A 213 3.01 -0.67 -11.09
N THR A 214 2.32 -0.57 -12.22
CA THR A 214 2.14 0.70 -12.92
C THR A 214 0.70 0.92 -13.36
N GLY A 215 0.31 2.18 -13.49
CA GLY A 215 -0.98 2.61 -14.00
C GLY A 215 -0.94 2.86 -15.50
N ARG A 216 -2.14 2.88 -16.09
CA ARG A 216 -2.37 3.39 -17.44
C ARG A 216 -3.60 4.30 -17.53
N GLU A 217 -4.16 4.66 -16.38
CA GLU A 217 -5.37 5.46 -16.31
C GLU A 217 -5.06 6.89 -16.75
N ARG A 218 -6.01 7.54 -17.43
CA ARG A 218 -5.90 8.93 -17.90
C ARG A 218 -4.74 9.17 -18.89
N LEU A 219 -4.13 8.12 -19.45
CA LEU A 219 -3.18 8.22 -20.56
C LEU A 219 -3.91 8.19 -21.90
N GLU A 220 -3.64 9.19 -22.74
CA GLU A 220 -4.15 9.26 -24.12
C GLU A 220 -3.22 8.53 -25.11
N GLU A 221 -3.68 8.28 -26.35
CA GLU A 221 -2.95 7.46 -27.33
C GLU A 221 -1.49 7.89 -27.55
N PRO A 222 -1.15 9.19 -27.73
CA PRO A 222 0.24 9.57 -27.92
C PRO A 222 1.13 9.25 -26.71
N ALA A 223 0.57 9.28 -25.49
CA ALA A 223 1.30 8.90 -24.29
C ALA A 223 1.45 7.38 -24.21
N LEU A 224 0.39 6.61 -24.51
CA LEU A 224 0.44 5.15 -24.53
C LEU A 224 1.45 4.62 -25.54
N GLU A 225 1.55 5.22 -26.73
CA GLU A 225 2.55 4.86 -27.75
C GLU A 225 3.99 5.03 -27.27
N ARG A 226 4.27 6.03 -26.40
CA ARG A 226 5.61 6.29 -25.85
C ARG A 226 5.98 5.36 -24.69
N GLN A 227 5.01 4.68 -24.09
CA GLN A 227 5.19 3.76 -22.96
C GLN A 227 4.26 2.56 -23.15
N PRO A 228 4.56 1.68 -24.11
CA PRO A 228 3.69 0.55 -24.48
C PRO A 228 3.48 -0.46 -23.34
N ASP A 229 4.33 -0.42 -22.31
CA ASP A 229 4.24 -1.27 -21.12
C ASP A 229 3.51 -0.60 -19.94
N ALA A 230 2.93 0.58 -20.12
CA ALA A 230 2.11 1.22 -19.08
C ALA A 230 0.93 0.31 -18.67
N GLY A 231 0.74 0.13 -17.36
CA GLY A 231 -0.24 -0.79 -16.78
C GLY A 231 0.29 -2.20 -16.53
N ARG A 232 1.54 -2.50 -16.89
CA ARG A 232 2.19 -3.78 -16.59
C ARG A 232 2.87 -3.77 -15.21
N VAL A 233 3.30 -4.95 -14.79
CA VAL A 233 4.19 -5.15 -13.63
C VAL A 233 5.62 -5.32 -14.13
N PHE A 234 6.55 -4.59 -13.52
CA PHE A 234 7.98 -4.71 -13.78
C PHE A 234 8.65 -5.49 -12.65
N SER A 235 9.75 -6.17 -12.97
CA SER A 235 10.62 -6.78 -11.97
C SER A 235 12.04 -6.23 -12.13
N VAL A 236 12.66 -5.83 -11.02
CA VAL A 236 13.99 -5.22 -10.99
C VAL A 236 14.88 -6.05 -10.07
N THR A 237 16.03 -6.48 -10.58
CA THR A 237 17.00 -7.31 -9.86
C THR A 237 18.33 -6.57 -9.70
N GLY A 238 19.26 -7.11 -8.92
CA GLY A 238 20.59 -6.52 -8.75
C GLY A 238 20.63 -5.25 -7.89
N LEU A 239 19.57 -4.97 -7.13
CA LEU A 239 19.45 -3.76 -6.30
C LEU A 239 20.27 -3.80 -4.99
N GLY A 240 20.88 -4.95 -4.66
CA GLY A 240 21.68 -5.12 -3.45
C GLY A 240 20.89 -4.99 -2.15
N ALA A 241 19.57 -5.12 -2.20
CA ALA A 241 18.66 -5.01 -1.07
C ALA A 241 17.77 -6.24 -0.97
N ARG A 242 17.15 -6.43 0.19
CA ARG A 242 16.14 -7.45 0.44
C ARG A 242 14.96 -6.81 1.14
N GLY A 243 13.75 -7.17 0.76
CA GLY A 243 12.56 -6.70 1.45
C GLY A 243 12.23 -7.45 2.74
N PRO A 244 11.19 -6.96 3.44
CA PRO A 244 10.72 -7.54 4.68
C PRO A 244 10.07 -8.90 4.41
N GLY A 245 9.86 -9.69 5.45
CA GLY A 245 8.90 -10.80 5.35
C GLY A 245 7.51 -10.24 5.04
N GLY A 246 6.69 -10.99 4.30
CA GLY A 246 5.27 -10.64 4.19
C GLY A 246 4.62 -10.75 5.57
N PHE A 247 4.02 -9.66 6.05
CA PHE A 247 3.23 -9.67 7.29
C PHE A 247 1.78 -10.00 6.92
N PRO A 248 1.24 -11.17 7.31
CA PRO A 248 -0.17 -11.45 7.14
C PRO A 248 -1.00 -10.71 8.19
N TYR A 249 -2.27 -10.51 7.89
CA TYR A 249 -3.24 -10.12 8.91
C TYR A 249 -3.48 -11.30 9.86
N CYS A 250 -3.34 -11.06 11.16
CA CYS A 250 -3.42 -12.07 12.22
C CYS A 250 -4.71 -11.95 13.04
N GLY A 251 -5.63 -11.07 12.65
CA GLY A 251 -6.85 -10.84 13.39
C GLY A 251 -7.99 -11.82 13.10
N ARG A 252 -9.05 -11.70 13.88
CA ARG A 252 -10.24 -12.57 13.77
C ARG A 252 -10.97 -12.34 12.45
N VAL A 253 -11.03 -13.38 11.63
CA VAL A 253 -11.84 -13.42 10.39
C VAL A 253 -13.06 -14.33 10.48
N ARG A 254 -13.13 -15.20 11.50
CA ARG A 254 -14.23 -16.14 11.74
C ARG A 254 -15.41 -15.48 12.47
N ARG A 255 -16.64 -15.98 12.24
CA ARG A 255 -17.82 -15.54 13.01
C ARG A 255 -17.67 -15.93 14.49
N ALA A 256 -18.02 -15.02 15.40
CA ALA A 256 -18.41 -15.42 16.75
C ALA A 256 -19.66 -16.30 16.63
N GLY A 257 -19.52 -17.61 16.86
CA GLY A 257 -20.66 -18.55 16.83
C GLY A 257 -20.48 -19.85 16.04
N THR A 258 -19.27 -20.35 15.82
CA THR A 258 -19.08 -21.77 15.49
C THR A 258 -18.22 -22.43 16.56
N THR A 259 -18.85 -22.75 17.69
CA THR A 259 -18.41 -23.86 18.53
C THR A 259 -18.43 -25.13 17.70
N ARG A 260 -17.27 -25.76 17.53
CA ARG A 260 -17.20 -27.22 17.46
C ARG A 260 -16.94 -27.73 18.86
#